data_AF-A0A381YCQ3-F1
#
_entry.id   AF-A0A381YCQ3-F1
#
_cell.length_a   1.000
_cell.length_b   1.000
_cell.length_c   1.000
_cell.angle_alpha   90.00
_cell.angle_beta   90.00
_cell.angle_gamma   90.00
#
_symmetry.space_group_name_H-M   'P 1'
#
loop_
_entity.id
_entity.type
_entity.pdbx_description
1 polymer ?
#
loop_
_entity_poly.entity_id
_entity_poly.type
_entity_poly.pdbx_seq_one_letter_code
_entity_poly.pdbx_strand_id
1 'polypeptide(L)'
;MKESQEKIKNIEAEGTSGTNSVKVKLNGDGEMIELKISPETIREEKSIIEDLIVAAHNNAKVQLKSKTSEEISKATGGFGIPGFKWPI
;
A
#
# COMPACT_ATOMS: atom_id res chain seq x y z
N MET A 1 -5.08 14.77 -16.89
CA MET A 1 -4.37 13.47 -17.03
C MET A 1 -3.04 13.46 -16.29
N LYS A 2 -2.07 14.33 -16.63
CA LYS A 2 -0.78 14.42 -15.88
C LYS A 2 -0.99 14.66 -14.37
N GLU A 3 -1.84 15.61 -14.00
CA GLU A 3 -2.15 15.90 -12.59
C GLU A 3 -2.83 14.72 -11.86
N SER A 4 -3.64 13.93 -12.56
CA SER A 4 -4.28 12.72 -12.01
C SER A 4 -3.27 11.58 -11.82
N GLN A 5 -2.32 11.44 -12.74
CA GLN A 5 -1.22 10.47 -12.61
C GLN A 5 -0.27 10.84 -11.46
N GLU A 6 0.07 12.12 -11.31
CA GLU A 6 0.88 12.60 -10.17
C GLU A 6 0.16 12.39 -8.84
N LYS A 7 -1.17 12.61 -8.78
CA LYS A 7 -1.97 12.30 -7.60
C LYS A 7 -1.93 10.82 -7.24
N ILE A 8 -1.99 9.92 -8.23
CA ILE A 8 -1.89 8.47 -8.01
C ILE A 8 -0.51 8.08 -7.47
N LYS A 9 0.57 8.65 -8.02
CA LYS A 9 1.95 8.38 -7.54
C LYS A 9 2.19 8.83 -6.10
N ASN A 10 1.55 9.92 -5.69
CA ASN A 10 1.63 10.45 -4.34
C ASN A 10 0.70 9.72 -3.34
N ILE A 11 -0.07 8.70 -3.76
CA ILE A 11 -0.85 7.88 -2.84
C ILE A 11 0.11 7.11 -1.94
N GLU A 12 -0.11 7.17 -0.64
CA GLU A 12 0.57 6.31 0.32
C GLU A 12 -0.41 5.34 0.98
N ALA A 13 0.02 4.09 1.14
CA ALA A 13 -0.73 3.07 1.87
C ALA A 13 0.14 2.45 2.96
N GLU A 14 -0.39 2.36 4.17
CA GLU A 14 0.25 1.69 5.30
C GLU A 14 -0.41 0.33 5.50
N GLY A 15 0.38 -0.73 5.52
CA GLY A 15 -0.08 -2.06 5.90
C GLY A 15 0.59 -2.55 7.17
N THR A 16 -0.12 -3.37 7.94
CA THR A 16 0.36 -3.85 9.23
C THR A 16 0.21 -5.36 9.39
N SER A 17 1.00 -5.92 10.30
CA SER A 17 0.91 -7.31 10.75
C SER A 17 1.31 -7.42 12.23
N GLY A 18 1.14 -8.61 12.83
CA GLY A 18 1.59 -8.89 14.21
C GLY A 18 0.97 -7.96 15.25
N THR A 19 -0.32 -7.64 15.14
CA THR A 19 -0.99 -6.66 16.03
C THR A 19 -0.33 -5.27 15.99
N ASN A 20 -0.06 -4.78 14.78
CA ASN A 20 0.64 -3.52 14.49
C ASN A 20 2.12 -3.49 14.92
N SER A 21 2.71 -4.65 15.18
CA SER A 21 4.13 -4.74 15.52
C SER A 21 5.05 -4.53 14.32
N VAL A 22 4.59 -4.85 13.11
CA VAL A 22 5.26 -4.50 11.84
C VAL A 22 4.35 -3.60 11.02
N LYS A 23 4.91 -2.52 10.48
CA LYS A 23 4.23 -1.58 9.58
C LYS A 23 5.08 -1.33 8.36
N VAL A 24 4.46 -1.40 7.19
CA VAL A 24 5.06 -1.13 5.88
C VAL A 24 4.29 0.01 5.23
N LYS A 25 5.00 1.02 4.72
CA LYS A 25 4.41 2.07 3.88
C LYS A 25 4.84 1.89 2.43
N LEU A 26 3.86 1.87 1.53
CA LEU A 26 4.06 1.87 0.08
C LEU A 26 3.66 3.20 -0.54
N ASN A 27 4.39 3.65 -1.57
CA ASN A 27 3.98 4.76 -2.44
C ASN A 27 3.03 4.29 -3.57
N GLY A 28 2.60 5.21 -4.43
CA GLY A 28 1.68 4.95 -5.54
C GLY A 28 2.21 3.97 -6.59
N ASP A 29 3.53 3.88 -6.71
CA ASP A 29 4.24 2.94 -7.60
C ASP A 29 4.42 1.55 -6.95
N GLY A 30 4.01 1.40 -5.68
CA GLY A 30 4.11 0.15 -4.93
C GLY A 30 5.49 -0.09 -4.32
N GLU A 31 6.37 0.89 -4.32
CA GLU A 31 7.68 0.83 -3.69
C GLU A 31 7.54 0.98 -2.17
N MET A 32 8.30 0.19 -1.42
CA MET A 32 8.38 0.32 0.04
C MET A 32 9.23 1.54 0.40
N ILE A 33 8.60 2.55 0.99
CA ILE A 33 9.26 3.79 1.39
C ILE A 33 9.50 3.88 2.90
N GLU A 34 8.82 3.05 3.70
CA GLU A 34 9.04 2.97 5.14
C GLU A 34 8.76 1.55 5.66
N LEU A 35 9.59 1.10 6.61
CA LEU A 35 9.40 -0.11 7.40
C LEU A 35 9.63 0.23 8.87
N LYS A 36 8.64 -0.07 9.73
CA LYS A 36 8.73 0.06 11.19
C LYS A 36 8.47 -1.29 11.82
N ILE A 37 9.33 -1.67 12.76
CA ILE A 37 9.22 -2.91 13.53
C ILE A 37 9.29 -2.54 15.02
N SER A 38 8.39 -3.08 15.83
CA SER A 38 8.38 -2.83 17.26
C SER A 38 9.61 -3.47 17.94
N PRO A 39 10.07 -2.90 19.07
CA PRO A 39 11.19 -3.48 19.81
C PRO A 39 10.93 -4.91 20.30
N GLU A 40 9.68 -5.29 20.52
CA GLU A 40 9.31 -6.65 20.91
C GLU A 40 9.47 -7.63 19.75
N THR A 41 9.02 -7.27 18.54
CA THR A 41 9.16 -8.14 17.37
C THR A 41 10.61 -8.36 16.95
N ILE A 42 11.52 -7.42 17.23
CA ILE A 42 12.97 -7.62 16.98
C ILE A 42 13.54 -8.79 17.81
N ARG A 43 12.90 -9.18 18.91
CA ARG A 43 13.33 -10.28 19.78
C ARG A 43 12.81 -11.65 19.33
N GLU A 44 11.94 -11.69 18.32
CA GLU A 44 11.37 -12.93 17.78
C GLU A 44 12.39 -13.67 16.91
N GLU A 45 12.07 -14.91 16.55
CA GLU A 45 12.87 -15.65 15.57
C GLU A 45 12.86 -14.97 14.20
N LYS A 46 13.99 -15.04 13.50
CA LYS A 46 14.16 -14.47 12.16
C LYS A 46 13.02 -14.85 11.20
N SER A 47 12.62 -16.12 11.22
CA SER A 47 11.52 -16.65 10.39
C SER A 47 10.19 -15.94 10.65
N ILE A 48 9.87 -15.67 11.92
CA ILE A 48 8.66 -14.95 12.31
C ILE A 48 8.72 -13.50 11.81
N ILE A 49 9.87 -12.84 11.96
CA ILE A 49 10.05 -11.45 11.48
C ILE A 49 9.87 -11.38 9.96
N GLU A 50 10.47 -12.32 9.22
CA GLU A 50 10.34 -12.40 7.75
C GLU A 50 8.88 -12.58 7.33
N ASP A 51 8.14 -13.50 7.95
CA ASP A 51 6.72 -13.73 7.68
C ASP A 51 5.86 -12.51 8.00
N LEU A 52 6.13 -11.82 9.12
CA LEU A 52 5.41 -10.61 9.49
C LEU A 52 5.65 -9.47 8.49
N ILE A 53 6.87 -9.30 7.97
CA ILE A 53 7.18 -8.30 6.94
C ILE A 53 6.41 -8.61 5.65
N VAL A 54 6.41 -9.88 5.21
CA VAL A 54 5.64 -10.31 4.04
C VAL A 54 4.15 -10.03 4.22
N ALA A 55 3.60 -10.36 5.39
CA ALA A 55 2.20 -10.10 5.71
C ALA A 55 1.86 -8.60 5.69
N ALA A 56 2.69 -7.76 6.31
CA ALA A 56 2.49 -6.30 6.33
C ALA A 56 2.59 -5.68 4.94
N HIS A 57 3.54 -6.12 4.10
CA HIS A 57 3.65 -5.69 2.71
C HIS A 57 2.42 -6.07 1.88
N ASN A 58 1.95 -7.31 2.01
CA ASN A 58 0.75 -7.76 1.31
C ASN A 58 -0.48 -6.98 1.75
N ASN A 59 -0.62 -6.69 3.04
CA ASN A 59 -1.68 -5.82 3.56
C ASN A 59 -1.60 -4.40 2.94
N ALA A 60 -0.40 -3.81 2.91
CA ALA A 60 -0.18 -2.48 2.32
C ALA A 60 -0.54 -2.45 0.83
N LYS A 61 -0.22 -3.52 0.09
CA LYS A 61 -0.55 -3.65 -1.34
C LYS A 61 -2.06 -3.74 -1.58
N VAL A 62 -2.80 -4.42 -0.71
CA VAL A 62 -4.28 -4.45 -0.78
C VAL A 62 -4.85 -3.05 -0.53
N GLN A 63 -4.36 -2.36 0.50
CA GLN A 63 -4.79 -0.99 0.79
C GLN A 63 -4.44 -0.01 -0.33
N LEU A 64 -3.26 -0.13 -0.93
CA LEU A 64 -2.83 0.69 -2.06
C LEU A 64 -3.79 0.53 -3.24
N LYS A 65 -4.15 -0.71 -3.58
CA LYS A 65 -5.13 -0.98 -4.65
C LYS A 65 -6.49 -0.33 -4.37
N SER A 66 -6.97 -0.40 -3.13
CA SER A 66 -8.24 0.26 -2.73
C SER A 66 -8.15 1.76 -2.94
N LYS A 67 -7.12 2.41 -2.37
CA LYS A 67 -6.91 3.85 -2.47
C LYS A 67 -6.75 4.31 -3.92
N THR A 68 -5.96 3.60 -4.73
CA THR A 68 -5.81 3.91 -6.15
C THR A 68 -7.14 3.78 -6.90
N SER A 69 -7.93 2.74 -6.63
CA SER A 69 -9.26 2.59 -7.26
C SER A 69 -10.23 3.69 -6.83
N GLU A 70 -10.18 4.12 -5.57
CA GLU A 70 -10.99 5.22 -5.05
C GLU A 70 -10.61 6.55 -5.72
N GLU A 71 -9.32 6.84 -5.86
CA GLU A 71 -8.84 8.06 -6.52
C GLU A 71 -9.18 8.08 -8.01
N ILE A 72 -9.09 6.94 -8.70
CA ILE A 72 -9.55 6.82 -10.09
C ILE A 72 -11.06 7.08 -10.17
N SER A 73 -11.86 6.48 -9.29
CA SER A 73 -13.32 6.67 -9.26
C SER A 73 -13.71 8.14 -9.04
N LYS A 74 -13.02 8.84 -8.12
CA LYS A 74 -13.19 10.28 -7.90
C LYS A 74 -12.82 11.08 -9.16
N ALA A 75 -11.70 10.76 -9.80
CA ALA A 75 -11.24 11.45 -11.01
C ALA A 75 -12.18 11.25 -12.21
N THR A 76 -12.87 10.11 -12.30
CA THR A 76 -13.87 9.82 -13.35
C THR A 76 -15.29 10.26 -12.97
N GLY A 77 -15.48 10.98 -11.86
CA GLY A 77 -16.78 11.47 -11.42
C GLY A 77 -17.78 10.36 -11.06
N GLY A 78 -17.31 9.23 -10.54
CA GLY A 78 -18.15 8.08 -10.18
C GLY A 78 -18.64 7.23 -11.37
N PHE A 79 -18.40 7.66 -12.60
CA PHE A 79 -18.58 6.86 -13.83
C PHE A 79 -17.31 6.07 -14.12
N GLY A 80 -16.93 5.17 -13.22
CA GLY A 80 -15.82 4.25 -13.47
C GLY A 80 -16.19 3.32 -14.63
N ILE A 81 -15.58 3.50 -15.80
CA ILE A 81 -15.78 2.60 -16.95
C ILE A 81 -15.19 1.22 -16.57
N PRO A 82 -16.02 0.17 -16.39
CA PRO A 82 -15.53 -1.15 -16.08
C PRO A 82 -14.62 -1.63 -17.20
N GLY A 83 -13.37 -1.96 -16.88
CA GLY A 83 -12.39 -2.44 -17.87
C GLY A 83 -11.54 -1.37 -18.56
N PHE A 84 -11.69 -0.08 -18.23
CA PHE A 84 -10.76 0.95 -18.71
C PHE A 84 -9.42 0.83 -17.98
N LYS A 85 -8.41 0.30 -18.67
CA LYS A 85 -7.02 0.34 -18.21
C LYS A 85 -6.52 1.77 -18.34
N TRP A 86 -6.41 2.46 -17.21
CA TRP A 86 -5.73 3.75 -17.18
C TRP A 86 -4.29 3.55 -17.68
N PRO A 87 -3.79 4.43 -18.56
CA PRO A 87 -2.38 4.48 -18.87
C PRO A 87 -1.66 5.01 -17.63
N ILE A 88 -1.21 4.08 -16.80
CA ILE A 88 -0.13 4.28 -15.82
C ILE A 88 1.17 4.49 -16.58
#